data_AF-A0A1V4RKU6-F1
#
_entry.id   AF-A0A1V4RKU6-F1
#
_cell.length_a   1.000
_cell.length_b   1.000
_cell.length_c   1.000
_cell.angle_alpha   90.00
_cell.angle_beta   90.00
_cell.angle_gamma   90.00
#
_symmetry.space_group_name_H-M   'P 1'
#
loop_
_entity.id
_entity.type
_entity.pdbx_description
1 polymer ?
#
loop_
_entity_poly.entity_id
_entity_poly.type
_entity_poly.pdbx_seq_one_letter_code
_entity_poly.pdbx_strand_id
1 'polypeptide(L)'
;MNLIEKLGAFYIGRHYDLESNKTIDETVMYDARDLTTHAVCLGMTGSGKTGLCVDILEEAALDSVPAIIIDPKGDITNLMLTFPDLLPSDFRPWVNIDDARRKGLTVDEYSETVSKTWRNGLARWNQSPD
;
A
#
# COMPACT_ATOMS: atom_id res chain seq x y z
N MET A 1 11.55 11.71 11.58
CA MET A 1 10.95 10.43 11.16
C MET A 1 11.81 9.35 11.79
N ASN A 2 11.28 8.55 12.70
CA ASN A 2 12.05 7.41 13.22
C ASN A 2 12.12 6.39 12.09
N LEU A 3 13.34 6.04 11.67
CA LEU A 3 13.56 5.06 10.60
C LEU A 3 13.08 3.69 11.12
N ILE A 4 11.97 3.19 10.58
CA ILE A 4 11.44 1.85 10.87
C ILE A 4 12.31 0.80 10.15
N GLU A 5 12.78 1.16 8.96
CA GLU A 5 13.54 0.30 8.05
C GLU A 5 14.81 -0.27 8.67
N LYS A 6 14.95 -1.59 8.55
CA LYS A 6 16.11 -2.35 8.99
C LYS A 6 16.43 -3.39 7.92
N LEU A 7 17.67 -3.37 7.42
CA LEU A 7 18.15 -4.34 6.44
C LEU A 7 17.85 -5.77 6.90
N GLY A 8 17.15 -6.54 6.08
CA GLY A 8 16.75 -7.92 6.35
C GLY A 8 15.55 -8.09 7.29
N ALA A 9 14.85 -7.02 7.65
CA ALA A 9 13.61 -7.07 8.42
C ALA A 9 12.53 -6.23 7.73
N PHE A 10 11.58 -6.90 7.10
CA PHE A 10 10.52 -6.28 6.31
C PHE A 10 9.38 -5.79 7.19
N TYR A 11 8.99 -4.53 7.06
CA TYR A 11 7.79 -3.99 7.68
C TYR A 11 6.54 -4.49 6.94
N ILE A 12 5.68 -5.26 7.62
CA ILE A 12 4.45 -5.83 7.04
C ILE A 12 3.17 -5.31 7.73
N GLY A 13 3.27 -4.16 8.40
CA GLY A 13 2.16 -3.49 9.06
C GLY A 13 2.31 -3.38 10.57
N ARG A 14 1.20 -3.35 11.29
CA ARG A 14 1.14 -3.15 12.76
C ARG A 14 0.27 -4.20 13.41
N HIS A 15 0.53 -4.48 14.68
CA HIS A 15 -0.31 -5.36 15.46
C HIS A 15 -1.75 -4.85 15.52
N TYR A 16 -2.69 -5.79 15.48
CA TYR A 16 -4.12 -5.52 15.60
C TYR A 16 -4.64 -6.12 16.89
N ASP A 17 -5.15 -5.28 17.78
CA ASP A 17 -5.79 -5.73 19.00
C ASP A 17 -7.26 -6.06 18.73
N LEU A 18 -7.62 -7.31 19.00
CA LEU A 18 -8.97 -7.82 18.79
C LEU A 18 -9.96 -7.32 19.85
N GLU A 19 -9.49 -7.03 21.07
CA GLU A 19 -10.36 -6.57 22.16
C GLU A 19 -10.83 -5.14 21.92
N SER A 20 -9.89 -4.22 21.63
CA SER A 20 -10.21 -2.83 21.32
C SER A 20 -10.62 -2.61 19.86
N ASN A 21 -10.49 -3.63 19.00
CA ASN A 21 -10.77 -3.60 17.57
C ASN A 21 -10.02 -2.47 16.86
N LYS A 22 -8.72 -2.35 17.16
CA LYS A 22 -7.85 -1.26 16.70
C LYS A 22 -6.45 -1.76 16.39
N THR A 23 -5.83 -1.13 15.41
CA THR A 23 -4.40 -1.20 15.20
C THR A 23 -3.68 -0.51 16.36
N ILE A 24 -2.70 -1.17 16.95
CA ILE A 24 -1.81 -0.58 17.96
C ILE A 24 -0.53 -0.08 17.29
N ASP A 25 0.15 0.90 17.91
CA ASP A 25 1.36 1.51 17.35
C ASP A 25 2.61 0.64 17.60
N GLU A 26 2.48 -0.67 17.33
CA GLU A 26 3.55 -1.66 17.41
C GLU A 26 3.72 -2.26 16.02
N THR A 27 4.87 -2.01 15.40
CA THR A 27 5.20 -2.45 14.05
C THR A 27 5.48 -3.95 14.00
N VAL A 28 4.97 -4.63 12.98
CA VAL A 28 5.29 -6.03 12.68
C VAL A 28 6.47 -6.05 11.72
N MET A 29 7.64 -6.43 12.24
CA MET A 29 8.87 -6.61 11.45
C MET A 29 9.08 -8.10 11.19
N TYR A 30 9.05 -8.50 9.93
CA TYR A 30 9.21 -9.88 9.48
C TYR A 30 10.67 -10.17 9.09
N ASP A 31 11.23 -11.30 9.53
CA ASP A 31 12.60 -11.67 9.16
C ASP A 31 12.66 -12.12 7.70
N ALA A 32 13.28 -11.32 6.84
CA ALA A 32 13.32 -11.58 5.39
C ALA A 32 14.02 -12.90 5.04
N ARG A 33 14.85 -13.45 5.94
CA ARG A 33 15.52 -14.75 5.74
C ARG A 33 14.52 -15.90 5.67
N ASP A 34 13.37 -15.77 6.30
CA ASP A 34 12.33 -16.80 6.25
C ASP A 34 11.74 -16.93 4.82
N LEU A 35 11.75 -15.86 4.03
CA LEU A 35 11.31 -15.88 2.62
C LEU A 35 12.19 -16.73 1.71
N THR A 36 13.40 -17.11 2.15
CA THR A 36 14.28 -18.02 1.40
C THR A 36 13.77 -19.46 1.37
N THR A 37 12.77 -19.80 2.20
CA THR A 37 12.20 -21.15 2.31
C THR A 37 10.83 -21.31 1.63
N HIS A 38 10.43 -20.34 0.79
CA HIS A 38 9.12 -20.19 0.15
C HIS A 38 8.04 -19.71 1.12
N ALA A 39 7.11 -18.90 0.61
CA ALA A 39 5.95 -18.41 1.35
C ALA A 39 4.67 -18.64 0.52
N VAL A 40 3.53 -18.73 1.20
CA VAL A 40 2.22 -18.82 0.56
C VAL A 40 1.23 -17.89 1.26
N CYS A 41 0.54 -17.05 0.48
CA CYS A 41 -0.49 -16.14 0.97
C CYS A 41 -1.88 -16.66 0.55
N LEU A 42 -2.68 -17.12 1.51
CA LEU A 42 -4.02 -17.69 1.27
C LEU A 42 -5.11 -16.77 1.82
N GLY A 43 -6.26 -16.74 1.14
CA GLY A 43 -7.38 -15.88 1.53
C GLY A 43 -8.36 -15.59 0.40
N MET A 44 -9.56 -15.11 0.73
CA MET A 44 -10.61 -14.75 -0.23
C MET A 44 -10.33 -13.41 -0.94
N THR A 45 -11.05 -13.10 -2.02
CA THR A 45 -10.96 -11.77 -2.65
C THR A 45 -11.30 -10.68 -1.63
N GLY A 46 -10.50 -9.59 -1.62
CA GLY A 46 -10.65 -8.51 -0.65
C GLY A 46 -10.02 -8.77 0.72
N SER A 47 -9.41 -9.93 0.97
CA SER A 47 -8.75 -10.24 2.24
C SER A 47 -7.35 -9.61 2.42
N GLY A 48 -6.90 -8.78 1.48
CA GLY A 48 -5.59 -8.12 1.55
C GLY A 48 -4.39 -8.88 0.98
N LYS A 49 -4.57 -10.06 0.34
CA LYS A 49 -3.44 -10.84 -0.22
C LYS A 49 -2.50 -10.02 -1.13
N THR A 50 -3.08 -9.30 -2.09
CA THR A 50 -2.29 -8.48 -3.02
C THR A 50 -1.59 -7.33 -2.30
N GLY A 51 -2.22 -6.74 -1.30
CA GLY A 51 -1.61 -5.70 -0.46
C GLY A 51 -0.39 -6.24 0.30
N LEU A 52 -0.50 -7.40 0.94
CA LEU A 52 0.64 -8.04 1.61
C LEU A 52 1.79 -8.35 0.63
N CYS A 53 1.49 -8.79 -0.59
CA CYS A 53 2.53 -8.99 -1.61
C CYS A 53 3.19 -7.69 -2.04
N VAL A 54 2.43 -6.59 -2.11
CA VAL A 54 2.95 -5.25 -2.37
C VAL A 54 3.89 -4.82 -1.26
N ASP A 55 3.47 -4.92 0.01
CA ASP A 55 4.31 -4.56 1.16
C ASP A 55 5.65 -5.33 1.11
N ILE A 56 5.61 -6.65 0.90
CA ILE A 56 6.83 -7.47 0.79
C ILE A 56 7.73 -7.03 -0.39
N LEU A 57 7.14 -6.67 -1.53
CA LEU A 57 7.89 -6.24 -2.72
C LEU A 57 8.53 -4.86 -2.53
N GLU A 58 7.85 -3.94 -1.86
CA GLU A 58 8.37 -2.61 -1.53
C GLU A 58 9.56 -2.71 -0.57
N GLU A 59 9.42 -3.50 0.51
CA GLU A 59 10.51 -3.76 1.47
C GLU A 59 11.71 -4.44 0.80
N ALA A 60 11.46 -5.42 -0.07
CA ALA A 60 12.50 -6.05 -0.87
C ALA A 60 13.22 -5.03 -1.78
N ALA A 61 12.48 -4.09 -2.38
CA ALA A 61 13.07 -3.04 -3.21
C ALA A 61 13.91 -2.04 -2.39
N LEU A 62 13.47 -1.67 -1.19
CA LEU A 62 14.24 -0.84 -0.25
C LEU A 62 15.58 -1.51 0.12
N ASP A 63 15.56 -2.82 0.33
CA ASP A 63 16.75 -3.64 0.60
C ASP A 63 17.57 -3.99 -0.66
N SER A 64 17.21 -3.44 -1.83
CA SER A 64 17.87 -3.71 -3.12
C SER A 64 17.85 -5.18 -3.54
N VAL A 65 16.84 -5.93 -3.10
CA VAL A 65 16.61 -7.33 -3.50
C VAL A 65 15.89 -7.35 -4.86
N PRO A 66 16.47 -7.99 -5.89
CA PRO A 66 15.82 -8.08 -7.18
C PRO A 66 14.61 -9.03 -7.12
N ALA A 67 13.48 -8.60 -7.70
CA ALA A 67 12.26 -9.39 -7.75
C ALA A 67 11.80 -9.66 -9.19
N ILE A 68 11.31 -10.88 -9.45
CA ILE A 68 10.60 -11.24 -10.67
C ILE A 68 9.16 -11.59 -10.28
N ILE A 69 8.20 -10.93 -10.92
CA ILE A 69 6.79 -11.05 -10.58
C ILE A 69 6.05 -11.66 -11.78
N ILE A 70 5.31 -12.74 -11.53
CA ILE A 70 4.37 -13.32 -12.49
C ILE A 70 2.97 -12.96 -12.03
N ASP A 71 2.40 -11.92 -12.62
CA ASP A 71 1.09 -11.41 -12.25
C ASP A 71 0.06 -11.63 -13.36
N PRO A 72 -0.70 -12.74 -13.33
CA PRO A 72 -1.72 -13.01 -14.33
C PRO A 72 -2.92 -12.07 -14.23
N LYS A 73 -3.09 -11.37 -13.09
CA LYS A 73 -4.21 -10.45 -12.87
C LYS A 73 -3.87 -9.02 -13.31
N GLY A 74 -2.60 -8.66 -13.26
CA GLY A 74 -2.07 -7.36 -13.66
C GLY A 74 -2.15 -6.29 -12.57
N ASP A 75 -2.71 -6.60 -11.40
CA ASP A 75 -2.92 -5.64 -10.32
C ASP A 75 -1.61 -5.14 -9.66
N ILE A 76 -0.55 -5.96 -9.66
CA ILE A 76 0.74 -5.61 -9.05
C ILE A 76 1.45 -4.54 -9.88
N THR A 77 1.17 -4.45 -11.20
CA THR A 77 1.74 -3.40 -12.05
C THR A 77 1.32 -1.99 -11.64
N ASN A 78 0.23 -1.87 -10.86
CA ASN A 78 -0.18 -0.60 -10.28
C ASN A 78 0.85 0.00 -9.31
N LEU A 79 1.83 -0.77 -8.83
CA LEU A 79 3.01 -0.25 -8.10
C LEU A 79 3.75 0.83 -8.88
N MET A 80 3.68 0.81 -10.21
CA MET A 80 4.30 1.82 -11.06
C MET A 80 3.53 3.15 -11.09
N LEU A 81 2.32 3.19 -10.51
CA LEU A 81 1.54 4.42 -10.35
C LEU A 81 2.01 5.15 -9.09
N THR A 82 3.15 5.81 -9.20
CA THR A 82 3.70 6.62 -8.11
C THR A 82 3.20 8.06 -8.22
N PHE A 83 2.77 8.62 -7.08
CA PHE A 83 2.27 10.00 -6.98
C PHE A 83 3.01 10.74 -5.86
N PRO A 84 4.27 11.16 -6.07
CA PRO A 84 5.12 11.69 -5.01
C PRO A 84 4.51 12.88 -4.27
N ASP A 85 3.86 13.79 -4.99
CA ASP A 85 3.26 15.00 -4.41
C ASP A 85 1.81 14.79 -3.91
N LEU A 86 1.17 13.69 -4.32
CA LEU A 86 -0.24 13.37 -4.09
C LEU A 86 -1.18 14.53 -4.47
N LEU A 87 -0.93 15.21 -5.59
CA LEU A 87 -1.77 16.32 -6.04
C LEU A 87 -3.05 15.79 -6.69
N PRO A 88 -4.19 16.51 -6.59
CA PRO A 88 -5.42 16.12 -7.30
C PRO A 88 -5.21 15.90 -8.81
N SER A 89 -4.33 16.68 -9.45
CA SER A 89 -3.95 16.54 -10.86
C SER A 89 -3.34 15.19 -11.19
N ASP A 90 -2.63 14.57 -10.24
CA ASP A 90 -1.94 13.30 -10.44
C ASP A 90 -2.96 12.16 -10.53
N PHE A 91 -4.05 12.24 -9.76
CA PHE A 91 -5.13 11.25 -9.76
C PHE A 91 -6.14 11.46 -10.88
N ARG A 92 -6.33 12.70 -11.33
CA ARG A 92 -7.32 13.08 -12.34
C ARG A 92 -7.37 12.20 -13.59
N PRO A 93 -6.26 11.80 -14.23
CA PRO A 93 -6.31 10.92 -15.40
C PRO A 93 -6.71 9.47 -15.07
N TRP A 94 -6.64 9.06 -13.81
CA TRP A 94 -6.85 7.67 -13.37
C TRP A 94 -8.19 7.44 -12.67
N VAL A 95 -8.87 8.50 -12.23
CA VAL A 95 -10.18 8.35 -11.56
C VAL A 95 -11.27 7.89 -12.52
N ASN A 96 -12.16 7.03 -12.03
CA ASN A 96 -13.31 6.58 -12.80
C ASN A 96 -14.41 7.66 -12.83
N ILE A 97 -14.75 8.11 -14.03
CA ILE A 97 -15.77 9.15 -14.27
C ILE A 97 -17.15 8.70 -13.78
N ASP A 98 -17.48 7.41 -13.91
CA ASP A 98 -18.79 6.91 -13.49
C ASP A 98 -18.91 6.85 -11.96
N ASP A 99 -17.81 6.64 -11.24
CA ASP A 99 -17.80 6.73 -9.77
C ASP A 99 -17.97 8.18 -9.30
N ALA A 100 -17.35 9.15 -9.99
CA ALA A 100 -17.59 10.58 -9.75
C ALA A 100 -19.07 10.93 -9.95
N ARG A 101 -19.66 10.49 -11.08
CA ARG A 101 -21.08 10.70 -11.40
C ARG A 101 -22.02 10.10 -10.38
N ARG A 102 -21.78 8.85 -9.95
CA ARG A 102 -22.60 8.17 -8.92
C ARG A 102 -22.59 8.91 -7.58
N LYS A 103 -21.50 9.60 -7.27
CA LYS A 103 -21.36 10.43 -6.07
C LYS A 103 -21.85 11.87 -6.27
N GLY A 104 -22.32 12.23 -7.47
CA GLY A 104 -22.76 13.59 -7.78
C GLY A 104 -21.62 14.62 -7.83
N LEU A 105 -20.39 14.16 -8.06
CA LEU A 105 -19.19 15.01 -8.10
C LEU A 105 -18.70 15.20 -9.54
N THR A 106 -18.08 16.34 -9.81
CA THR A 106 -17.25 16.53 -11.01
C THR A 106 -15.98 15.67 -10.92
N VAL A 107 -15.32 15.45 -12.06
CA VAL A 107 -14.05 14.70 -12.09
C VAL A 107 -12.98 15.39 -11.24
N ASP A 108 -12.94 16.73 -11.24
CA ASP A 108 -11.96 17.51 -10.47
C ASP A 108 -12.22 17.38 -8.96
N GLU A 109 -13.46 17.54 -8.50
CA GLU A 109 -13.84 17.34 -7.09
C GLU A 109 -13.60 15.90 -6.62
N TYR A 110 -13.84 14.93 -7.49
CA TYR A 110 -13.58 13.52 -7.17
C TYR A 110 -12.07 13.24 -7.06
N SER A 111 -11.26 13.84 -7.94
CA SER A 111 -9.80 13.72 -7.88
C SER A 111 -9.22 14.33 -6.61
N GLU A 112 -9.76 15.47 -6.16
CA GLU A 112 -9.42 16.03 -4.84
C GLU A 112 -9.78 15.09 -3.69
N THR A 113 -10.94 14.45 -3.76
CA THR A 113 -11.40 13.49 -2.75
C THR A 113 -10.48 12.28 -2.67
N VAL A 114 -10.07 11.75 -3.82
CA VAL A 114 -9.13 10.61 -3.90
C VAL A 114 -7.75 11.00 -3.38
N SER A 115 -7.21 12.15 -3.81
CA SER A 115 -5.94 12.69 -3.30
C SER A 115 -5.94 12.83 -1.77
N LYS A 116 -6.99 13.41 -1.20
CA LYS A 116 -7.15 13.54 0.27
C LYS A 116 -7.21 12.18 0.96
N THR A 117 -7.91 11.21 0.37
CA THR A 117 -8.04 9.85 0.91
C THR A 117 -6.68 9.16 0.98
N TRP A 118 -5.88 9.24 -0.09
CA TRP A 118 -4.53 8.69 -0.11
C TRP A 118 -3.62 9.36 0.91
N ARG A 119 -3.57 10.70 0.92
CA ARG A 119 -2.77 11.47 1.88
C ARG A 119 -3.10 11.13 3.33
N ASN A 120 -4.38 11.05 3.67
CA ASN A 120 -4.82 10.68 5.01
C ASN A 120 -4.52 9.22 5.33
N GLY A 121 -4.66 8.31 4.36
CA GLY A 121 -4.32 6.89 4.51
C GLY A 121 -2.85 6.70 4.86
N LEU A 122 -1.95 7.27 4.06
CA LEU A 122 -0.50 7.22 4.25
C LEU A 122 -0.08 7.85 5.59
N ALA A 123 -0.66 9.02 5.93
CA ALA A 123 -0.37 9.69 7.20
C ALA A 123 -0.72 8.84 8.43
N ARG A 124 -1.79 8.00 8.37
CA ARG A 124 -2.12 7.07 9.46
C ARG A 124 -1.04 6.00 9.69
N TRP A 125 -0.25 5.72 8.65
CA TRP A 125 0.88 4.80 8.68
C TRP A 125 2.22 5.52 8.88
N ASN A 126 2.21 6.79 9.30
CA ASN A 126 3.39 7.64 9.48
C ASN A 126 4.20 7.86 8.18
N GLN A 127 3.56 7.75 7.01
CA GLN A 127 4.15 8.08 5.72
C GLN A 127 3.68 9.45 5.24
N SER A 128 4.56 10.17 4.55
CA SER A 128 4.26 11.45 3.89
C SER A 128 4.60 11.35 2.40
N PRO A 129 4.03 12.23 1.55
CA PRO A 129 4.61 12.49 0.25
C PRO A 129 6.10 12.86 0.38
N ASP A 130 6.88 12.53 -0.66
CA ASP A 130 8.35 12.67 -0.70
C ASP A 130 8.83 14.14 -0.71
#